data_AF-A0AAD4H469-F1
#
_entry.id   AF-A0AAD4H469-F1
#
_cell.length_a   1.000
_cell.length_b   1.000
_cell.length_c   1.000
_cell.angle_alpha   90.00
_cell.angle_beta   90.00
_cell.angle_gamma   90.00
#
_symmetry.space_group_name_H-M   'P 1'
#
loop_
_entity.id
_entity.type
_entity.pdbx_description
1 polymer ?
#
loop_
_entity_poly.entity_id
_entity_poly.type
_entity_poly.pdbx_seq_one_letter_code
_entity_poly.pdbx_strand_id
1 'polypeptide(L)'
;MTAKKVAVSGLTTRHIVYLIVMHTIGAMILDAGINFGLATAMYKNSKHPVYIWPLPNSLAGDIAVTIIIQQALTWILDRIAVRGDLKKGLVAPLRMPSDASKVVRWFVGLEDVNKPGRPGFAFHFKRVVVLVVASFLLYWPMTIGIIYGLKSGDVGAATGDNAGQFNLWPFPQIFKGIYSACLGLTTPFITYVTLIYEGESQAAAGAEESKTTTA
;
A
#
# COMPACT_ATOMS: atom_id res chain seq x y z
N MET A 1 -13.48 2.65 -28.02
CA MET A 1 -12.37 2.06 -27.24
C MET A 1 -11.13 2.90 -27.51
N THR A 2 -10.49 3.47 -26.48
CA THR A 2 -9.23 4.21 -26.64
C THR A 2 -8.12 3.23 -27.03
N ALA A 3 -7.25 3.58 -27.98
CA ALA A 3 -6.13 2.74 -28.36
C ALA A 3 -5.21 2.45 -27.15
N LYS A 4 -4.78 1.20 -26.99
CA LYS A 4 -3.89 0.78 -25.91
C LYS A 4 -2.53 1.46 -26.09
N LYS A 5 -2.03 2.12 -25.04
CA LYS A 5 -0.75 2.81 -25.08
C LYS A 5 0.42 1.83 -25.05
N VAL A 6 1.46 2.13 -25.82
CA VAL A 6 2.72 1.36 -25.87
C VAL A 6 3.54 1.63 -24.62
N ALA A 7 4.30 0.62 -24.17
CA ALA A 7 5.20 0.74 -23.03
C ALA A 7 6.35 1.73 -23.31
N VAL A 8 6.68 2.56 -22.32
CA VAL A 8 7.73 3.59 -22.43
C VAL A 8 8.85 3.35 -21.42
N SER A 9 10.07 3.78 -21.74
CA SER A 9 11.28 3.55 -20.93
C SER A 9 11.48 4.54 -19.77
N GLY A 10 10.72 5.63 -19.72
CA GLY A 10 10.89 6.69 -18.73
C GLY A 10 9.57 7.22 -18.18
N LEU A 11 9.65 7.80 -16.98
CA LEU A 11 8.53 8.52 -16.39
C LEU A 11 8.20 9.75 -17.25
N THR A 12 6.92 9.88 -17.59
CA THR A 12 6.40 11.07 -18.26
C THR A 12 5.66 11.94 -17.24
N THR A 13 5.39 13.20 -17.57
CA THR A 13 4.59 14.10 -16.72
C THR A 13 3.25 13.47 -16.32
N ARG A 14 2.63 12.72 -17.25
CA ARG A 14 1.39 11.99 -16.99
C ARG A 14 1.56 10.90 -15.94
N HIS A 15 2.68 10.19 -15.92
CA HIS A 15 2.98 9.20 -14.87
C HIS A 15 3.17 9.89 -13.52
N ILE A 16 3.91 11.00 -13.49
CA ILE A 16 4.16 11.75 -12.24
C ILE A 16 2.84 12.26 -11.65
N VAL A 17 1.99 12.90 -12.46
CA VAL A 17 0.68 13.37 -12.02
C VAL A 17 -0.19 12.21 -11.56
N TYR A 18 -0.20 11.09 -12.29
CA TYR A 18 -0.94 9.89 -11.92
C TYR A 18 -0.49 9.31 -10.57
N LEU A 19 0.82 9.17 -10.36
CA LEU A 19 1.39 8.64 -9.13
C LEU A 19 1.13 9.57 -7.93
N ILE A 20 1.31 10.88 -8.10
CA ILE A 20 1.16 11.85 -7.00
C ILE A 20 -0.32 12.07 -6.68
N VAL A 21 -1.14 12.38 -7.67
CA VAL A 21 -2.53 12.81 -7.41
C VAL A 21 -3.42 11.62 -7.09
N MET A 22 -3.44 10.59 -7.94
CA MET A 22 -4.34 9.45 -7.76
C MET A 22 -3.82 8.50 -6.69
N HIS A 23 -2.55 8.11 -6.80
CA HIS A 23 -1.99 7.01 -6.01
C HIS A 23 -1.26 7.43 -4.75
N THR A 24 -0.98 8.71 -4.57
CA THR A 24 -0.47 9.23 -3.29
C THR A 24 -1.60 9.95 -2.57
N ILE A 25 -2.02 11.12 -3.05
CA ILE A 25 -3.04 11.95 -2.36
C ILE A 25 -4.38 11.22 -2.27
N GLY A 26 -4.87 10.65 -3.37
CA GLY A 26 -6.13 9.90 -3.40
C GLY A 26 -6.12 8.70 -2.46
N ALA A 27 -5.03 7.91 -2.48
CA ALA A 27 -4.85 6.77 -1.58
C ALA A 27 -4.79 7.21 -0.11
N MET A 28 -4.02 8.24 0.22
CA MET A 28 -3.92 8.78 1.58
C MET A 28 -5.29 9.20 2.14
N ILE A 29 -6.10 9.91 1.35
CA ILE A 29 -7.43 10.38 1.76
C ILE A 29 -8.36 9.18 2.01
N LEU A 30 -8.36 8.20 1.10
CA LEU A 30 -9.19 7.01 1.21
C LEU A 30 -8.79 6.18 2.44
N ASP A 31 -7.50 5.93 2.62
CA ASP A 31 -6.96 5.17 3.75
C ASP A 31 -7.23 5.87 5.08
N ALA A 32 -7.12 7.20 5.13
CA ALA A 32 -7.46 8.01 6.30
C ALA A 32 -8.94 7.87 6.66
N GLY A 33 -9.83 8.06 5.66
CA GLY A 33 -11.27 8.02 5.86
C GLY A 33 -11.77 6.67 6.36
N ILE A 34 -11.32 5.58 5.73
CA ILE A 34 -11.71 4.21 6.12
C ILE A 34 -11.26 3.90 7.55
N ASN A 35 -10.00 4.17 7.88
CA ASN A 35 -9.48 3.83 9.20
C ASN A 35 -10.02 4.75 10.30
N PHE A 36 -10.29 6.03 10.01
CA PHE A 36 -11.02 6.91 10.91
C PHE A 36 -12.42 6.34 11.21
N GLY A 37 -13.13 5.88 10.17
CA GLY A 37 -14.44 5.23 10.31
C GLY A 37 -14.37 3.96 11.15
N LEU A 38 -13.39 3.09 10.90
CA LEU A 38 -13.17 1.88 11.70
C LEU A 38 -12.85 2.19 13.16
N ALA A 39 -11.94 3.13 13.43
CA ALA A 39 -11.64 3.59 14.79
C ALA A 39 -12.87 4.21 15.47
N THR A 40 -13.73 4.88 14.72
CA THR A 40 -14.98 5.43 15.24
C THR A 40 -15.91 4.31 15.69
N ALA A 41 -16.09 3.29 14.85
CA ALA A 41 -16.91 2.12 15.17
C ALA A 41 -16.37 1.33 16.36
N MET A 42 -15.03 1.23 16.48
CA MET A 42 -14.37 0.47 17.56
C MET A 42 -14.38 1.21 18.91
N TYR A 43 -14.04 2.51 18.91
CA TYR A 43 -13.66 3.19 20.15
C TYR A 43 -14.70 4.18 20.67
N LYS A 44 -15.50 4.81 19.81
CA LYS A 44 -16.34 5.96 20.22
C LYS A 44 -17.30 5.66 21.37
N ASN A 45 -17.95 4.50 21.32
CA ASN A 45 -18.94 4.07 22.31
C ASN A 45 -18.49 2.82 23.06
N SER A 46 -17.19 2.55 23.09
CA SER A 46 -16.65 1.35 23.75
C SER A 46 -16.72 1.49 25.27
N LYS A 47 -17.07 0.40 25.97
CA LYS A 47 -17.02 0.33 27.44
C LYS A 47 -15.59 0.13 27.97
N HIS A 48 -14.67 -0.29 27.11
CA HIS A 48 -13.28 -0.53 27.47
C HIS A 48 -12.42 0.67 27.07
N PRO A 49 -11.60 1.21 27.98
CA PRO A 49 -10.62 2.23 27.63
C PRO A 49 -9.65 1.75 26.56
N VAL A 50 -9.26 2.67 25.69
CA VAL A 50 -8.21 2.56 24.69
C VAL A 50 -6.87 2.80 25.36
N TYR A 51 -5.99 1.82 25.27
CA TYR A 51 -4.64 1.86 25.83
C TYR A 51 -3.60 1.62 24.74
N ILE A 52 -2.33 1.88 25.06
CA ILE A 52 -1.23 1.53 24.13
C ILE A 52 -1.13 0.00 24.00
N TRP A 53 -0.97 -0.68 25.13
CA TRP A 53 -0.60 -2.10 25.18
C TRP A 53 -1.72 -3.07 25.57
N PRO A 54 -2.43 -2.87 26.70
CA PRO A 54 -3.36 -3.89 27.16
C PRO A 54 -4.57 -4.02 26.25
N LEU A 55 -4.98 -5.28 26.08
CA LEU A 55 -6.24 -5.67 25.46
C LEU A 55 -7.44 -5.29 26.37
N PRO A 56 -8.67 -5.19 25.83
CA PRO A 56 -9.06 -5.50 24.46
C PRO A 56 -8.81 -4.38 23.44
N ASN A 57 -8.74 -3.12 23.87
CA ASN A 57 -8.55 -1.96 22.97
C ASN A 57 -7.09 -1.49 22.97
N SER A 58 -6.19 -2.32 22.46
CA SER A 58 -4.77 -1.98 22.30
C SER A 58 -4.55 -1.22 20.99
N LEU A 59 -4.06 0.03 21.09
CA LEU A 59 -3.62 0.80 19.93
C LEU A 59 -2.44 0.15 19.22
N ALA A 60 -1.45 -0.37 19.98
CA ALA A 60 -0.26 -1.01 19.41
C ALA A 60 -0.62 -2.25 18.58
N GLY A 61 -1.54 -3.07 19.08
CA GLY A 61 -2.08 -4.22 18.36
C GLY A 61 -2.90 -3.80 17.15
N ASP A 62 -3.77 -2.81 17.28
CA ASP A 62 -4.62 -2.33 16.20
C ASP A 62 -3.81 -1.78 15.01
N ILE A 63 -2.80 -0.94 15.26
CA ILE A 63 -1.94 -0.41 14.19
C ILE A 63 -1.05 -1.49 13.56
N ALA A 64 -0.60 -2.50 14.34
CA ALA A 64 0.13 -3.64 13.81
C ALA A 64 -0.70 -4.44 12.80
N VAL A 65 -1.94 -4.77 13.17
CA VAL A 65 -2.89 -5.48 12.30
C VAL A 65 -3.24 -4.62 11.08
N THR A 66 -3.40 -3.32 11.27
CA THR A 66 -3.67 -2.36 10.19
C THR A 66 -2.59 -2.43 9.11
N ILE A 67 -1.29 -2.46 9.45
CA ILE A 67 -0.21 -2.61 8.46
C ILE A 67 -0.39 -3.88 7.62
N ILE A 68 -0.63 -5.01 8.28
CA ILE A 68 -0.73 -6.32 7.60
C ILE A 68 -1.88 -6.29 6.60
N ILE A 69 -3.06 -5.86 7.05
CA ILE A 69 -4.27 -5.85 6.23
C ILE A 69 -4.14 -4.80 5.11
N GLN A 70 -3.71 -3.58 5.43
CA GLN A 70 -3.63 -2.49 4.46
C GLN A 70 -2.61 -2.80 3.37
N GLN A 71 -1.39 -3.23 3.69
CA GLN A 71 -0.41 -3.55 2.64
C GLN A 71 -0.85 -4.71 1.73
N ALA A 72 -1.56 -5.71 2.28
CA ALA A 72 -2.12 -6.79 1.47
C ALA A 72 -3.24 -6.31 0.55
N LEU A 73 -4.17 -5.51 1.07
CA LEU A 73 -5.27 -4.95 0.28
C LEU A 73 -4.76 -3.96 -0.77
N THR A 74 -3.86 -3.04 -0.42
CA THR A 74 -3.27 -2.09 -1.37
C THR A 74 -2.57 -2.82 -2.51
N TRP A 75 -1.81 -3.89 -2.22
CA TRP A 75 -1.19 -4.70 -3.26
C TRP A 75 -2.19 -5.26 -4.28
N ILE A 76 -3.36 -5.70 -3.82
CA ILE A 76 -4.40 -6.29 -4.67
C ILE A 76 -5.17 -5.20 -5.41
N LEU A 77 -5.74 -4.24 -4.67
CA LEU A 77 -6.66 -3.23 -5.17
C LEU A 77 -5.95 -2.28 -6.13
N ASP A 78 -4.74 -1.84 -5.80
CA ASP A 78 -3.97 -0.95 -6.65
C ASP A 78 -3.62 -1.63 -7.99
N ARG A 79 -3.23 -2.90 -7.95
CA ARG A 79 -2.99 -3.69 -9.16
C ARG A 79 -4.22 -3.78 -10.06
N ILE A 80 -5.39 -4.00 -9.47
CA ILE A 80 -6.65 -4.04 -10.22
C ILE A 80 -6.95 -2.66 -10.84
N ALA A 81 -6.79 -1.58 -10.07
CA ALA A 81 -7.03 -0.22 -10.50
C ALA A 81 -6.11 0.17 -11.68
N VAL A 82 -4.80 0.00 -11.51
CA VAL A 82 -3.79 0.32 -12.54
C VAL A 82 -4.02 -0.46 -13.82
N ARG A 83 -4.38 -1.75 -13.74
CA ARG A 83 -4.76 -2.54 -14.92
C ARG A 83 -5.99 -1.99 -15.61
N GLY A 84 -7.00 -1.56 -14.85
CA GLY A 84 -8.18 -0.88 -15.39
C GLY A 84 -7.80 0.40 -16.13
N ASP A 85 -6.91 1.20 -15.54
CA ASP A 85 -6.48 2.48 -16.10
C ASP A 85 -5.61 2.33 -17.35
N LEU A 86 -4.75 1.31 -17.38
CA LEU A 86 -3.99 0.92 -18.57
C LEU A 86 -4.90 0.49 -19.72
N LYS A 87 -5.96 -0.29 -19.44
CA LYS A 87 -6.95 -0.70 -20.44
C LYS A 87 -7.73 0.49 -21.01
N LYS A 88 -7.99 1.51 -20.19
CA LYS A 88 -8.64 2.76 -20.61
C LYS A 88 -7.68 3.73 -21.31
N GLY A 89 -6.38 3.44 -21.34
CA GLY A 89 -5.35 4.31 -21.90
C GLY A 89 -5.09 5.57 -21.06
N LEU A 90 -5.47 5.59 -19.78
CA LEU A 90 -5.28 6.76 -18.91
C LEU A 90 -3.79 7.05 -18.68
N VAL A 91 -3.00 5.99 -18.54
CA VAL A 91 -1.54 6.02 -18.37
C VAL A 91 -0.90 4.99 -19.30
N ALA A 92 0.39 5.15 -19.63
CA ALA A 92 1.13 4.15 -20.39
C ALA A 92 1.77 3.14 -19.42
N PRO A 93 2.02 1.89 -19.84
CA PRO A 93 2.85 0.99 -19.06
C PRO A 93 4.33 1.41 -19.14
N LEU A 94 5.15 0.93 -18.19
CA LEU A 94 6.57 1.26 -18.11
C LEU A 94 7.44 0.05 -18.46
N ARG A 95 8.61 0.29 -19.02
CA ARG A 95 9.65 -0.73 -19.21
C ARG A 95 10.56 -0.77 -17.99
N MET A 96 11.06 -1.95 -17.65
CA MET A 96 12.09 -2.11 -16.64
C MET A 96 13.41 -1.49 -17.14
N PRO A 97 14.11 -0.68 -16.33
CA PRO A 97 15.46 -0.23 -16.65
C PRO A 97 16.40 -1.41 -16.94
N SER A 98 17.24 -1.29 -17.96
CA SER A 98 18.12 -2.38 -18.42
C SER A 98 19.14 -2.80 -17.36
N ASP A 99 19.56 -1.86 -16.51
CA ASP A 99 20.50 -2.02 -15.40
C ASP A 99 19.85 -2.48 -14.09
N ALA A 100 18.52 -2.70 -14.06
CA ALA A 100 17.82 -3.13 -12.85
C ALA A 100 18.35 -4.47 -12.31
N SER A 101 18.64 -4.49 -11.00
CA SER A 101 19.19 -5.67 -10.32
C SER A 101 18.23 -6.86 -10.29
N LYS A 102 18.77 -8.07 -10.08
CA LYS A 102 17.98 -9.31 -9.96
C LYS A 102 16.92 -9.21 -8.85
N VAL A 103 17.22 -8.51 -7.75
CA VAL A 103 16.30 -8.33 -6.62
C VAL A 103 15.12 -7.44 -7.02
N VAL A 104 15.36 -6.34 -7.73
CA VAL A 104 14.29 -5.45 -8.21
C VAL A 104 13.41 -6.18 -9.22
N ARG A 105 14.02 -6.90 -10.17
CA ARG A 105 13.28 -7.71 -11.16
C ARG A 105 12.42 -8.79 -10.50
N TRP A 106 12.97 -9.45 -9.48
CA TRP A 106 12.22 -10.40 -8.66
C TRP A 106 11.07 -9.69 -7.93
N PHE A 107 11.31 -8.56 -7.26
CA PHE A 107 10.26 -7.87 -6.51
C PHE A 107 9.11 -7.43 -7.43
N VAL A 108 9.40 -6.98 -8.64
CA VAL A 108 8.37 -6.66 -9.64
C VAL A 108 7.58 -7.89 -10.11
N GLY A 109 8.20 -9.07 -10.08
CA GLY A 109 7.59 -10.33 -10.48
C GLY A 109 7.86 -10.72 -11.92
N LEU A 110 9.01 -10.29 -12.48
CA LEU A 110 9.33 -10.52 -13.88
C LEU A 110 9.60 -12.00 -14.22
N GLU A 111 9.82 -12.87 -13.23
CA GLU A 111 10.00 -14.32 -13.48
C GLU A 111 8.76 -15.01 -14.08
N ASP A 112 7.58 -14.39 -13.98
CA ASP A 112 6.31 -14.94 -14.48
C ASP A 112 5.86 -14.31 -15.80
N VAL A 113 6.54 -13.27 -16.29
CA VAL A 113 6.15 -12.57 -17.52
C VAL A 113 6.08 -13.50 -18.74
N ASN A 114 6.93 -14.52 -18.78
CA ASN A 114 7.02 -15.48 -19.88
C ASN A 114 6.26 -16.79 -19.59
N LYS A 115 5.57 -16.91 -18.45
CA LYS A 115 4.84 -18.14 -18.13
C LYS A 115 3.40 -18.06 -18.65
N PRO A 116 2.86 -19.15 -19.23
CA PRO A 116 1.47 -19.17 -19.67
C PRO A 116 0.54 -19.10 -18.45
N GLY A 117 -0.47 -18.22 -18.53
CA GLY A 117 -1.46 -18.01 -17.49
C GLY A 117 -1.23 -16.75 -16.65
N ARG A 118 -2.21 -16.41 -15.80
CA ARG A 118 -2.11 -15.26 -14.89
C ARG A 118 -1.59 -15.74 -13.54
N PRO A 119 -0.57 -15.09 -12.95
CA PRO A 119 -0.13 -15.42 -11.61
C PRO A 119 -1.29 -15.25 -10.62
N GLY A 120 -1.55 -16.30 -9.84
CA GLY A 120 -2.53 -16.26 -8.76
C GLY A 120 -2.03 -15.44 -7.56
N PHE A 121 -2.89 -15.25 -6.57
CA PHE A 121 -2.57 -14.49 -5.35
C PHE A 121 -1.33 -15.06 -4.62
N ALA A 122 -1.20 -16.38 -4.54
CA ALA A 122 -0.08 -17.05 -3.89
C ALA A 122 1.29 -16.69 -4.51
N PHE A 123 1.34 -16.33 -5.79
CA PHE A 123 2.59 -15.90 -6.44
C PHE A 123 3.13 -14.61 -5.84
N HIS A 124 2.25 -13.66 -5.53
CA HIS A 124 2.65 -12.37 -4.99
C HIS A 124 2.86 -12.38 -3.47
N PHE A 125 2.46 -13.45 -2.78
CA PHE A 125 2.51 -13.56 -1.31
C PHE A 125 3.87 -13.15 -0.72
N LYS A 126 4.99 -13.67 -1.28
CA LYS A 126 6.34 -13.33 -0.79
C LYS A 126 6.66 -11.83 -0.87
N ARG A 127 6.18 -11.15 -1.90
CA ARG A 127 6.39 -9.70 -2.11
C ARG A 127 5.55 -8.87 -1.16
N VAL A 128 4.31 -9.30 -0.93
CA VAL A 128 3.43 -8.71 0.07
C VAL A 128 4.05 -8.85 1.46
N VAL A 129 4.59 -10.03 1.81
CA VAL A 129 5.28 -10.24 3.09
C VAL A 129 6.48 -9.30 3.24
N VAL A 130 7.31 -9.15 2.20
CA VAL A 130 8.43 -8.19 2.23
C VAL A 130 7.94 -6.76 2.47
N LEU A 131 6.88 -6.34 1.76
CA LEU A 131 6.30 -5.01 1.92
C LEU A 131 5.70 -4.80 3.33
N VAL A 132 4.98 -5.79 3.86
CA VAL A 132 4.41 -5.79 5.22
C VAL A 132 5.52 -5.67 6.25
N VAL A 133 6.57 -6.49 6.15
CA VAL A 133 7.69 -6.47 7.11
C VAL A 133 8.43 -5.13 7.04
N ALA A 134 8.74 -4.63 5.84
CA ALA A 134 9.39 -3.33 5.67
C ALA A 134 8.54 -2.19 6.25
N SER A 135 7.24 -2.19 5.99
CA SER A 135 6.31 -1.19 6.52
C SER A 135 6.17 -1.32 8.04
N PHE A 136 6.13 -2.53 8.57
CA PHE A 136 6.04 -2.78 10.00
C PHE A 136 7.28 -2.26 10.73
N LEU A 137 8.47 -2.61 10.26
CA LEU A 137 9.73 -2.17 10.87
C LEU A 137 9.92 -0.65 10.81
N LEU A 138 9.35 0.02 9.81
CA LEU A 138 9.42 1.47 9.69
C LEU A 138 8.34 2.17 10.51
N TYR A 139 7.07 1.89 10.23
CA TYR A 139 5.95 2.68 10.74
C TYR A 139 5.56 2.30 12.16
N TRP A 140 5.62 1.02 12.52
CA TRP A 140 5.16 0.57 13.84
C TRP A 140 6.01 1.15 14.99
N PRO A 141 7.34 0.95 15.05
CA PRO A 141 8.14 1.47 16.16
C PRO A 141 8.18 3.00 16.19
N MET A 142 8.21 3.65 15.01
CA MET A 142 8.14 5.11 14.91
C MET A 142 6.85 5.62 15.53
N THR A 143 5.73 4.97 15.23
CA THR A 143 4.41 5.36 15.73
C THR A 143 4.29 5.12 17.23
N ILE A 144 4.76 3.97 17.74
CA ILE A 144 4.83 3.72 19.18
C ILE A 144 5.67 4.80 19.87
N GLY A 145 6.85 5.14 19.32
CA GLY A 145 7.69 6.21 19.84
C GLY A 145 6.98 7.56 19.91
N ILE A 146 6.26 7.94 18.85
CA ILE A 146 5.44 9.16 18.81
C ILE A 146 4.35 9.14 19.89
N ILE A 147 3.59 8.04 20.01
CA ILE A 147 2.52 7.92 21.04
C ILE A 147 3.10 8.07 22.45
N TYR A 148 4.27 7.48 22.72
CA TYR A 148 4.96 7.65 24.00
C TYR A 148 5.37 9.10 24.26
N GLY A 149 5.78 9.84 23.23
CA GLY A 149 6.11 11.27 23.33
C GLY A 149 4.89 12.20 23.43
N LEU A 150 3.73 11.78 22.90
CA LEU A 150 2.47 12.54 22.93
C LEU A 150 1.69 12.40 24.25
N LYS A 151 2.24 11.73 25.27
CA LYS A 151 1.64 11.68 26.61
C LYS A 151 1.62 13.09 27.19
N SER A 152 0.46 13.74 27.19
CA SER A 152 0.28 15.10 27.69
C SER A 152 -1.14 15.32 28.20
N GLY A 153 -1.28 15.93 29.38
CA GLY A 153 -2.58 16.21 29.99
C GLY A 153 -3.41 14.93 30.17
N ASP A 154 -4.66 14.95 29.68
CA ASP A 154 -5.59 13.81 29.74
C ASP A 154 -5.29 12.72 28.69
N VAL A 155 -4.42 12.99 27.71
CA VAL A 155 -4.01 12.03 26.66
C VAL A 155 -2.77 11.27 27.14
N GLY A 156 -2.91 9.96 27.27
CA GLY A 156 -1.85 9.12 27.82
C GLY A 156 -1.68 9.28 29.32
N ALA A 157 -2.66 9.86 30.03
CA ALA A 157 -2.67 9.99 31.48
C ALA A 157 -2.34 8.64 32.14
N ALA A 158 -1.39 8.66 33.08
CA ALA A 158 -0.85 7.45 33.69
C ALA A 158 -1.86 6.88 34.70
N THR A 159 -2.68 5.91 34.27
CA THR A 159 -3.43 5.04 35.19
C THR A 159 -2.64 3.76 35.43
N GLY A 160 -1.59 3.83 36.27
CA GLY A 160 -0.74 2.67 36.59
C GLY A 160 -0.05 2.01 35.37
N ASP A 161 0.94 1.17 35.65
CA ASP A 161 1.71 0.30 34.73
C ASP A 161 1.72 0.72 33.25
N ASN A 162 2.34 1.87 32.95
CA ASN A 162 2.80 2.28 31.61
C ASN A 162 1.75 2.34 30.47
N ALA A 163 0.47 2.11 30.75
CA ALA A 163 -0.52 1.77 29.73
C ALA A 163 -1.10 2.97 28.97
N GLY A 164 -1.11 4.18 29.58
CA GLY A 164 -1.59 5.45 29.01
C GLY A 164 -2.99 5.39 28.38
N GLN A 165 -3.98 6.12 28.92
CA GLN A 165 -5.33 6.12 28.34
C GLN A 165 -5.48 7.11 27.17
N PHE A 166 -6.07 6.67 26.06
CA PHE A 166 -6.25 7.48 24.84
C PHE A 166 -7.73 7.62 24.45
N ASN A 167 -8.62 7.70 25.45
CA ASN A 167 -10.07 7.75 25.24
C ASN A 167 -10.62 9.10 24.78
N LEU A 168 -9.80 10.14 24.77
CA LEU A 168 -10.25 11.49 24.46
C LEU A 168 -10.77 11.51 23.03
N TRP A 169 -12.08 11.55 22.82
CA TRP A 169 -12.65 11.65 21.49
C TRP A 169 -12.29 13.01 20.87
N PRO A 170 -11.90 13.10 19.59
CA PRO A 170 -11.70 12.03 18.59
C PRO A 170 -10.23 11.60 18.41
N PHE A 171 -9.40 11.70 19.44
CA PHE A 171 -7.96 11.42 19.36
C PHE A 171 -7.62 10.07 18.73
N PRO A 172 -8.12 8.91 19.19
CA PRO A 172 -7.71 7.63 18.62
C PRO A 172 -8.18 7.47 17.16
N GLN A 173 -9.25 8.17 16.76
CA GLN A 173 -9.75 8.18 15.39
C GLN A 173 -8.89 9.04 14.46
N ILE A 174 -8.57 10.27 14.88
CA ILE A 174 -7.66 11.14 14.14
C ILE A 174 -6.29 10.45 14.02
N PHE A 175 -5.80 9.88 15.11
CA PHE A 175 -4.56 9.12 15.13
C PHE A 175 -4.58 7.99 14.10
N LYS A 176 -5.62 7.13 14.11
CA LYS A 176 -5.69 6.01 13.16
C LYS A 176 -5.83 6.49 11.71
N GLY A 177 -6.56 7.57 11.47
CA GLY A 177 -6.70 8.17 10.15
C GLY A 177 -5.40 8.77 9.62
N ILE A 178 -4.64 9.50 10.44
CA ILE A 178 -3.33 10.03 10.04
C ILE A 178 -2.34 8.88 9.81
N TYR A 179 -2.33 7.90 10.71
CA TYR A 179 -1.47 6.74 10.61
C TYR A 179 -1.67 5.99 9.29
N SER A 180 -2.93 5.69 8.93
CA SER A 180 -3.24 5.01 7.68
C SER A 180 -3.00 5.89 6.46
N ALA A 181 -3.17 7.21 6.55
CA ALA A 181 -2.75 8.14 5.49
C ALA A 181 -1.24 8.00 5.24
N CYS A 182 -0.42 7.99 6.29
CA CYS A 182 1.02 7.82 6.17
C CYS A 182 1.41 6.45 5.58
N LEU A 183 0.67 5.38 5.89
CA LEU A 183 0.85 4.08 5.23
C LEU A 183 0.48 4.12 3.74
N GLY A 184 -0.53 4.92 3.36
CA GLY A 184 -0.93 5.15 1.97
C GLY A 184 0.17 5.73 1.08
N LEU A 185 1.25 6.29 1.65
CA LEU A 185 2.45 6.70 0.91
C LEU A 185 3.19 5.52 0.24
N THR A 186 2.85 4.28 0.60
CA THR A 186 3.41 3.08 -0.04
C THR A 186 2.70 2.71 -1.34
N THR A 187 1.47 3.19 -1.56
CA THR A 187 0.67 2.93 -2.78
C THR A 187 1.36 3.32 -4.09
N PRO A 188 1.97 4.52 -4.27
CA PRO A 188 2.62 4.85 -5.54
C PRO A 188 3.78 3.92 -5.91
N PHE A 189 4.42 3.30 -4.91
CA PHE A 189 5.45 2.29 -5.15
C PHE A 189 4.85 1.01 -5.75
N ILE A 190 3.72 0.53 -5.23
CA ILE A 190 2.98 -0.62 -5.78
C ILE A 190 2.48 -0.31 -7.19
N THR A 191 1.99 0.92 -7.42
CA THR A 191 1.55 1.38 -8.72
C THR A 191 2.70 1.32 -9.72
N TYR A 192 3.87 1.85 -9.34
CA TYR A 192 5.07 1.85 -10.18
C TYR A 192 5.52 0.42 -10.54
N VAL A 193 5.56 -0.47 -9.55
CA VAL A 193 5.83 -1.90 -9.75
C VAL A 193 4.84 -2.52 -10.74
N THR A 194 3.57 -2.19 -10.64
CA THR A 194 2.52 -2.71 -11.51
C THR A 194 2.65 -2.18 -12.94
N LEU A 195 2.94 -0.88 -13.11
CA LEU A 195 3.17 -0.28 -14.42
C LEU A 195 4.32 -0.97 -15.16
N ILE A 196 5.41 -1.30 -14.45
CA ILE A 196 6.55 -2.02 -15.03
C ILE A 196 6.16 -3.46 -15.39
N TYR A 197 5.53 -4.18 -14.45
CA TYR A 197 5.10 -5.54 -14.68
C TYR A 197 4.24 -5.65 -15.95
N GLU A 198 3.23 -4.78 -16.10
CA GLU A 198 2.34 -4.79 -17.25
C GLU A 198 3.04 -4.36 -18.56
N GLY A 199 4.07 -3.51 -18.49
CA GLY A 199 4.86 -3.15 -19.67
C GLY A 199 5.83 -4.24 -20.13
N GLU A 200 6.36 -5.03 -19.20
CA GLU A 200 7.14 -6.24 -19.51
C GLU A 200 6.24 -7.35 -20.07
N SER A 201 5.08 -7.59 -19.47
CA SER A 201 4.09 -8.54 -20.01
C SER A 201 3.64 -8.19 -21.43
N GLN A 202 3.49 -6.91 -21.75
CA GLN A 202 3.11 -6.48 -23.09
C GLN A 202 4.20 -6.74 -24.13
N ALA A 203 5.47 -6.50 -23.81
CA ALA A 203 6.56 -6.76 -24.75
C ALA A 203 6.80 -8.26 -24.96
N ALA A 204 6.67 -9.07 -23.91
CA ALA A 204 6.79 -10.52 -24.02
C ALA A 204 5.72 -11.09 -24.98
N ALA A 205 4.46 -10.66 -24.82
CA ALA A 205 3.37 -11.06 -25.70
C ALA A 205 3.60 -10.63 -27.17
N GLY A 206 4.07 -9.40 -27.40
CA GLY A 206 4.37 -8.92 -28.76
C GLY A 206 5.54 -9.69 -29.42
N ALA A 207 6.54 -10.11 -28.65
CA ALA A 207 7.64 -10.93 -29.16
C ALA A 207 7.20 -12.36 -29.53
N GLU A 208 6.22 -12.91 -28.82
CA GLU A 208 5.64 -14.23 -29.10
C GLU A 208 4.77 -14.22 -30.36
N GLU A 209 3.95 -13.18 -30.53
CA GLU A 209 3.13 -12.96 -31.74
C GLU A 209 4.02 -12.83 -32.99
N SER A 210 5.09 -12.02 -32.91
CA SER A 210 6.04 -11.86 -34.02
C SER A 210 6.70 -13.16 -34.46
N LYS A 211 7.03 -14.07 -33.52
CA LYS A 211 7.63 -15.38 -33.85
C LYS A 211 6.65 -16.29 -34.59
N THR A 212 5.37 -16.20 -34.24
CA THR A 212 4.31 -17.05 -34.80
C THR A 212 3.96 -16.61 -36.23
N THR A 213 4.01 -15.31 -36.55
CA THR A 213 3.72 -14.81 -37.90
C THR A 213 4.86 -15.06 -38.91
N THR A 214 6.08 -15.26 -38.43
CA THR A 214 7.26 -15.51 -39.28
C THR A 214 7.57 -16.99 -39.52
N ALA A 215 6.81 -17.91 -38.91
CA ALA A 215 6.94 -19.36 -39.07
C ALA A 215 5.86 -19.90 -40.02
#